data_AF-A0A932CZ15-F1
#
_entry.id   AF-A0A932CZ15-F1
#
_cell.length_a   1.000
_cell.length_b   1.000
_cell.length_c   1.000
_cell.angle_alpha   90.00
_cell.angle_beta   90.00
_cell.angle_gamma   90.00
#
_symmetry.space_group_name_H-M   'P 1'
#
loop_
_entity.id
_entity.type
_entity.pdbx_description
1 polymer ?
#
loop_
_entity_poly.entity_id
_entity_poly.type
_entity_poly.pdbx_seq_one_letter_code
_entity_poly.pdbx_strand_id
1 'polypeptide(L)'
;MNLRRHPIGLSWLTLCVLLGACGGGGTGDDDATDGDADADGDTDSDSYSDSDADSDADSDADSDSDSDSDSDSDSDSDSDSDSDSDTDADGDADSEVDCDDGADDDGDGLPDCTDPDCAGADACPSPLVCAAGHASVIYRATDVPVEIPDAGGEVGSTVEVLENHTIAKIAVTIDVAHEWDGDLDIYLRSAGGSVELSTDNGGSGEGYDGTTFDDAAATSIFAALSPFSGAYRPEVPLAVLAGNETIGLFGGGDFMLGVTDDAANDLGTIESFSLFLCLCDDCEVGVMCADGVDNDGNGATDCADPQCFSDARCNPESHCDDRSDDDVDGAVDCADPDCAGADLCELPEVTCGDGFDNDGDGWIDCADESCDGAAVCVMEEVACDDDLDNDGDGDVDCEDDNCDGVGACEHGAEVTCNDGIDNDGDSRQDCSDTDCDGEPCDSPLECRVRGCRSVVYHVSGLPIAIPDAGSVESPAAEVPIEDRTVREVAVGLSATHPWVGDLDIVLYSPSGTSIQLSTDNGGAGSNYTDTVFIEDAPSSITDGVAPFTGEYLPEQRLSELEGEPVEGDWYLRVADDDDNDTGTLDEVTLYLCYCR
;
A
#
# COMPACT_ATOMS: atom_id res chain seq x y z
N MET A 1 43.40 7.25 -2.90
CA MET A 1 44.67 7.50 -2.15
C MET A 1 44.60 6.81 -0.77
N ASN A 2 45.72 6.78 -0.02
CA ASN A 2 45.91 5.95 1.19
C ASN A 2 44.85 6.08 2.31
N LEU A 3 44.50 4.92 2.88
CA LEU A 3 43.83 4.72 4.17
C LEU A 3 44.71 5.17 5.36
N ARG A 4 44.07 5.45 6.52
CA ARG A 4 44.40 4.81 7.82
C ARG A 4 43.37 5.09 8.93
N ARG A 5 42.77 4.02 9.46
CA ARG A 5 42.16 3.96 10.81
C ARG A 5 43.27 3.73 11.85
N HIS A 6 43.09 4.16 13.12
CA HIS A 6 42.85 3.26 14.28
C HIS A 6 42.94 3.92 15.69
N PRO A 7 42.34 3.30 16.74
CA PRO A 7 42.19 3.87 18.10
C PRO A 7 42.98 3.14 19.22
N ILE A 8 42.95 3.68 20.45
CA ILE A 8 43.35 3.09 21.75
C ILE A 8 42.58 3.85 22.87
N GLY A 9 42.14 3.33 24.03
CA GLY A 9 42.07 1.96 24.59
C GLY A 9 42.56 1.85 26.07
N LEU A 10 41.79 1.16 26.94
CA LEU A 10 42.16 0.66 28.31
C LEU A 10 42.37 1.74 29.44
N SER A 11 42.24 1.49 30.77
CA SER A 11 41.88 0.31 31.62
C SER A 11 41.71 0.66 33.14
N TRP A 12 40.77 0.00 33.85
CA TRP A 12 40.75 -0.50 35.28
C TRP A 12 41.16 0.45 36.46
N LEU A 13 40.54 0.44 37.66
CA LEU A 13 40.53 -0.67 38.67
C LEU A 13 39.57 -0.38 39.88
N THR A 14 39.47 -1.32 40.83
CA THR A 14 38.40 -1.49 41.86
C THR A 14 38.70 -0.95 43.29
N LEU A 15 37.65 -0.72 44.11
CA LEU A 15 37.70 -0.72 45.59
C LEU A 15 36.38 -1.27 46.19
N CYS A 16 36.41 -1.83 47.42
CA CYS A 16 35.26 -2.45 48.13
C CYS A 16 35.47 -2.42 49.67
N VAL A 17 34.57 -3.02 50.48
CA VAL A 17 34.58 -3.26 51.96
C VAL A 17 34.01 -2.10 52.83
N LEU A 18 33.09 -2.26 53.82
CA LEU A 18 32.08 -3.30 54.21
C LEU A 18 31.32 -2.84 55.50
N LEU A 19 30.30 -3.61 55.94
CA LEU A 19 29.62 -3.67 57.28
C LEU A 19 28.50 -2.63 57.60
N GLY A 20 27.31 -3.03 58.12
CA GLY A 20 26.71 -4.37 58.23
C GLY A 20 25.64 -4.56 59.34
N ALA A 21 24.91 -5.70 59.29
CA ALA A 21 23.94 -6.27 60.28
C ALA A 21 22.53 -5.61 60.39
N CYS A 22 21.41 -6.30 60.68
CA CYS A 22 21.13 -7.74 60.96
C CYS A 22 19.63 -8.18 60.79
N GLY A 23 19.40 -9.42 60.28
CA GLY A 23 18.31 -10.39 60.64
C GLY A 23 16.84 -10.07 60.25
N GLY A 24 15.94 -11.02 59.90
CA GLY A 24 15.95 -12.51 59.81
C GLY A 24 14.91 -13.18 60.74
N GLY A 25 14.19 -14.28 60.43
CA GLY A 25 14.07 -15.14 59.22
C GLY A 25 13.45 -16.54 59.55
N GLY A 26 13.03 -17.34 58.54
CA GLY A 26 12.54 -18.75 58.65
C GLY A 26 11.07 -18.92 59.10
N THR A 27 10.35 -20.05 58.95
CA THR A 27 10.54 -21.45 58.40
C THR A 27 9.12 -22.01 58.05
N GLY A 28 8.86 -23.12 57.33
CA GLY A 28 9.62 -24.32 56.93
C GLY A 28 8.77 -25.23 56.01
N ASP A 29 9.31 -26.25 55.30
CA ASP A 29 9.79 -27.59 55.77
C ASP A 29 8.60 -28.56 56.09
N ASP A 30 8.41 -29.79 55.57
CA ASP A 30 9.13 -30.70 54.62
C ASP A 30 8.54 -30.60 53.15
N ASP A 31 8.38 -31.57 52.20
CA ASP A 31 8.55 -33.05 52.01
C ASP A 31 8.78 -33.40 50.48
N ALA A 32 8.59 -34.65 49.99
CA ALA A 32 9.20 -35.22 48.75
C ALA A 32 8.24 -36.08 47.81
N THR A 33 8.60 -36.85 46.74
CA THR A 33 9.83 -37.60 46.32
C THR A 33 9.96 -37.89 44.79
N ASP A 34 11.22 -37.96 44.30
CA ASP A 34 11.90 -38.86 43.33
C ASP A 34 11.20 -39.43 42.06
N GLY A 35 11.87 -39.63 40.90
CA GLY A 35 13.32 -39.50 40.61
C GLY A 35 13.73 -39.84 39.15
N ASP A 36 15.04 -39.93 38.89
CA ASP A 36 15.69 -39.68 37.59
C ASP A 36 15.93 -40.90 36.65
N ALA A 37 16.27 -40.61 35.37
CA ALA A 37 17.24 -41.37 34.55
C ALA A 37 17.67 -40.63 33.26
N ASP A 38 18.97 -40.40 33.08
CA ASP A 38 19.60 -39.88 31.83
C ASP A 38 19.93 -40.98 30.80
N ALA A 39 20.10 -40.60 29.52
CA ALA A 39 21.08 -41.21 28.59
C ALA A 39 21.21 -40.44 27.25
N ASP A 40 22.43 -40.02 26.91
CA ASP A 40 22.80 -39.59 25.55
C ASP A 40 22.98 -40.79 24.59
N GLY A 41 23.00 -40.57 23.27
CA GLY A 41 23.37 -41.64 22.32
C GLY A 41 23.22 -41.35 20.82
N ASP A 42 24.10 -40.53 20.25
CA ASP A 42 24.30 -40.48 18.79
C ASP A 42 24.81 -41.83 18.25
N THR A 43 24.33 -42.28 17.09
CA THR A 43 25.07 -43.23 16.22
C THR A 43 24.52 -43.22 14.79
N ASP A 44 25.41 -43.12 13.81
CA ASP A 44 25.11 -43.25 12.38
C ASP A 44 24.81 -44.71 11.98
N SER A 45 24.04 -44.91 10.91
CA SER A 45 24.18 -46.04 9.97
C SER A 45 23.37 -45.82 8.70
N ASP A 46 24.02 -45.91 7.55
CA ASP A 46 23.43 -45.72 6.23
C ASP A 46 22.58 -46.90 5.73
N SER A 47 21.71 -46.58 4.76
CA SER A 47 21.38 -47.40 3.58
C SER A 47 20.62 -48.73 3.73
N TYR A 48 19.62 -48.89 2.85
CA TYR A 48 19.49 -49.96 1.82
C TYR A 48 18.01 -50.31 1.59
N SER A 49 17.51 -50.01 0.39
CA SER A 49 16.31 -50.66 -0.18
C SER A 49 16.33 -50.50 -1.69
N ASP A 50 16.74 -51.56 -2.38
CA ASP A 50 16.90 -51.61 -3.84
C ASP A 50 15.56 -51.64 -4.58
N SER A 51 15.59 -51.26 -5.87
CA SER A 51 14.50 -51.54 -6.81
C SER A 51 15.09 -51.94 -8.17
N ASP A 52 15.15 -53.25 -8.42
CA ASP A 52 15.77 -53.83 -9.63
C ASP A 52 15.02 -53.47 -10.92
N ALA A 53 15.77 -53.29 -12.01
CA ALA A 53 15.23 -53.17 -13.37
C ALA A 53 16.23 -53.69 -14.42
N ASP A 54 16.32 -55.01 -14.58
CA ASP A 54 17.22 -55.66 -15.53
C ASP A 54 16.85 -55.36 -17.00
N SER A 55 17.85 -55.09 -17.85
CA SER A 55 17.76 -55.37 -19.29
C SER A 55 19.13 -55.56 -19.95
N ASP A 56 19.73 -56.73 -19.75
CA ASP A 56 20.98 -57.13 -20.42
C ASP A 56 20.84 -57.15 -21.96
N ALA A 57 21.87 -56.69 -22.67
CA ALA A 57 22.01 -56.86 -24.12
C ALA A 57 23.48 -56.84 -24.59
N ASP A 58 24.33 -57.68 -23.99
CA ASP A 58 25.74 -57.84 -24.41
C ASP A 58 25.88 -58.19 -25.90
N SER A 59 26.85 -57.56 -26.58
CA SER A 59 27.53 -58.18 -27.73
C SER A 59 28.89 -57.53 -28.01
N ASP A 60 29.93 -57.98 -27.27
CA ASP A 60 31.32 -57.64 -27.56
C ASP A 60 31.74 -58.11 -28.96
N ALA A 61 32.57 -57.30 -29.64
CA ALA A 61 33.21 -57.68 -30.89
C ALA A 61 34.53 -56.89 -31.13
N ASP A 62 35.53 -57.09 -30.28
CA ASP A 62 36.89 -56.59 -30.53
C ASP A 62 37.43 -57.07 -31.89
N SER A 63 37.99 -56.16 -32.68
CA SER A 63 38.92 -56.53 -33.76
C SER A 63 39.81 -55.35 -34.17
N ASP A 64 40.99 -55.26 -33.53
CA ASP A 64 42.07 -54.42 -34.03
C ASP A 64 42.53 -54.89 -35.43
N SER A 65 42.85 -53.95 -36.32
CA SER A 65 43.71 -54.24 -37.48
C SER A 65 44.45 -52.99 -37.95
N ASP A 66 45.68 -52.80 -37.47
CA ASP A 66 46.62 -51.85 -38.05
C ASP A 66 46.90 -52.19 -39.52
N SER A 67 47.02 -51.18 -40.37
CA SER A 67 47.63 -51.34 -41.70
C SER A 67 48.32 -50.06 -42.17
N ASP A 68 49.53 -49.82 -41.69
CA ASP A 68 50.45 -48.83 -42.27
C ASP A 68 50.66 -49.12 -43.77
N SER A 69 50.78 -48.06 -44.58
CA SER A 69 51.23 -48.16 -45.97
C SER A 69 51.76 -46.81 -46.45
N ASP A 70 52.99 -46.49 -46.01
CA ASP A 70 53.76 -45.37 -46.54
C ASP A 70 53.95 -45.50 -48.06
N SER A 71 53.84 -44.40 -48.78
CA SER A 71 54.46 -44.26 -50.09
C SER A 71 54.78 -42.79 -50.39
N ASP A 72 56.00 -42.39 -50.06
CA ASP A 72 56.52 -41.05 -50.33
C ASP A 72 56.59 -40.77 -51.84
N SER A 73 56.37 -39.51 -52.23
CA SER A 73 56.94 -38.98 -53.47
C SER A 73 57.14 -37.47 -53.35
N ASP A 74 58.33 -37.09 -52.87
CA ASP A 74 58.73 -35.70 -52.69
C ASP A 74 58.75 -34.91 -54.00
N SER A 75 58.59 -33.58 -53.90
CA SER A 75 58.93 -32.63 -54.95
C SER A 75 59.18 -31.27 -54.31
N ASP A 76 60.42 -31.08 -53.83
CA ASP A 76 60.83 -29.97 -52.99
C ASP A 76 60.72 -28.60 -53.69
N SER A 77 60.34 -27.57 -52.93
CA SER A 77 60.68 -26.19 -53.24
C SER A 77 60.88 -25.39 -51.95
N ASP A 78 62.09 -25.42 -51.41
CA ASP A 78 62.46 -24.78 -50.15
C ASP A 78 62.42 -23.23 -50.22
N SER A 79 61.89 -22.60 -49.17
CA SER A 79 62.50 -21.38 -48.59
C SER A 79 61.94 -21.12 -47.18
N ASP A 80 62.81 -21.18 -46.18
CA ASP A 80 62.48 -21.15 -44.75
C ASP A 80 62.07 -19.75 -44.24
N SER A 81 61.17 -19.70 -43.24
CA SER A 81 61.36 -19.00 -41.95
C SER A 81 60.16 -19.21 -41.03
N ASP A 82 60.40 -19.60 -39.79
CA ASP A 82 59.38 -20.09 -38.85
C ASP A 82 58.71 -18.97 -38.02
N SER A 83 57.41 -19.13 -37.74
CA SER A 83 56.79 -18.69 -36.48
C SER A 83 55.49 -19.45 -36.26
N ASP A 84 55.52 -20.48 -35.40
CA ASP A 84 54.36 -21.33 -35.13
C ASP A 84 53.32 -20.62 -34.26
N SER A 85 52.06 -20.74 -34.63
CA SER A 85 50.92 -20.64 -33.71
C SER A 85 49.80 -21.55 -34.23
N ASP A 86 49.78 -22.79 -33.74
CA ASP A 86 48.73 -23.75 -34.06
C ASP A 86 47.39 -23.30 -33.46
N THR A 87 46.48 -22.86 -34.33
CA THR A 87 45.04 -22.84 -34.07
C THR A 87 44.38 -23.55 -35.25
N ASP A 88 44.02 -24.82 -35.04
CA ASP A 88 43.27 -25.60 -36.02
C ASP A 88 41.95 -24.88 -36.34
N ALA A 89 41.65 -24.74 -37.63
CA ALA A 89 40.40 -24.16 -38.09
C ALA A 89 39.26 -25.19 -37.96
N ASP A 90 38.40 -24.98 -36.97
CA ASP A 90 37.02 -25.51 -36.87
C ASP A 90 36.22 -24.54 -35.95
N GLY A 91 36.26 -23.25 -36.28
CA GLY A 91 35.39 -22.21 -35.75
C GLY A 91 34.73 -21.49 -36.92
N ASP A 92 33.40 -21.44 -36.92
CA ASP A 92 32.63 -20.77 -37.96
C ASP A 92 32.73 -19.26 -37.75
N ALA A 93 33.57 -18.58 -38.55
CA ALA A 93 33.65 -17.12 -38.61
C ALA A 93 32.48 -16.57 -39.45
N ASP A 94 31.28 -16.69 -38.86
CA ASP A 94 29.96 -16.32 -39.40
C ASP A 94 29.14 -15.52 -38.33
N SER A 95 29.79 -14.99 -37.28
CA SER A 95 29.22 -14.03 -36.30
C SER A 95 30.25 -13.60 -35.24
N GLU A 96 30.29 -12.30 -34.91
CA GLU A 96 30.78 -11.78 -33.62
C GLU A 96 30.05 -12.44 -32.42
N VAL A 97 30.76 -12.62 -31.29
CA VAL A 97 30.31 -13.53 -30.20
C VAL A 97 30.07 -12.85 -28.84
N ASP A 98 30.83 -11.82 -28.47
CA ASP A 98 30.76 -11.20 -27.13
C ASP A 98 30.74 -9.65 -27.21
N CYS A 99 29.62 -9.10 -27.72
CA CYS A 99 29.46 -7.71 -28.16
C CYS A 99 29.48 -6.59 -27.08
N ASP A 100 30.22 -6.73 -25.97
CA ASP A 100 30.52 -5.60 -25.03
C ASP A 100 31.97 -5.53 -24.49
N ASP A 101 32.87 -6.38 -24.99
CA ASP A 101 34.23 -6.60 -24.46
C ASP A 101 35.27 -5.57 -24.95
N GLY A 102 35.10 -5.00 -26.16
CA GLY A 102 36.07 -4.14 -26.84
C GLY A 102 36.96 -4.85 -27.87
N ALA A 103 36.64 -6.09 -28.23
CA ALA A 103 37.32 -6.89 -29.25
C ALA A 103 36.59 -6.89 -30.61
N ASP A 104 37.24 -7.59 -31.54
CA ASP A 104 36.98 -7.82 -32.96
C ASP A 104 37.34 -9.32 -33.08
N ASP A 105 36.39 -10.17 -32.69
CA ASP A 105 36.55 -11.61 -32.45
C ASP A 105 36.52 -12.42 -33.76
N ASP A 106 35.81 -11.93 -34.78
CA ASP A 106 35.78 -12.54 -36.12
C ASP A 106 36.92 -12.03 -37.04
N GLY A 107 37.38 -10.79 -36.83
CA GLY A 107 38.53 -10.19 -37.50
C GLY A 107 38.23 -9.37 -38.77
N ASP A 108 36.96 -9.00 -39.02
CA ASP A 108 36.56 -7.98 -40.02
C ASP A 108 37.31 -6.65 -39.83
N GLY A 109 37.45 -6.21 -38.58
CA GLY A 109 38.01 -4.91 -38.18
C GLY A 109 37.01 -3.95 -37.54
N LEU A 110 35.78 -4.39 -37.26
CA LEU A 110 34.72 -3.65 -36.57
C LEU A 110 34.46 -4.26 -35.19
N PRO A 111 34.78 -3.56 -34.08
CA PRO A 111 34.56 -4.10 -32.73
C PRO A 111 33.14 -3.83 -32.19
N ASP A 112 32.68 -4.71 -31.30
CA ASP A 112 31.39 -4.64 -30.59
C ASP A 112 30.22 -4.20 -31.51
N CYS A 113 29.41 -3.25 -31.06
CA CYS A 113 28.26 -2.68 -31.76
C CYS A 113 28.60 -1.76 -32.93
N THR A 114 29.86 -1.75 -33.41
CA THR A 114 30.15 -1.25 -34.76
C THR A 114 30.14 -2.35 -35.81
N ASP A 115 30.06 -3.61 -35.40
CA ASP A 115 29.94 -4.77 -36.28
C ASP A 115 28.48 -5.06 -36.73
N PRO A 116 28.24 -5.45 -38.00
CA PRO A 116 26.91 -5.80 -38.49
C PRO A 116 26.31 -7.10 -37.93
N ASP A 117 27.10 -8.09 -37.53
CA ASP A 117 26.62 -9.38 -37.03
C ASP A 117 26.28 -9.32 -35.52
N CYS A 118 26.83 -8.34 -34.78
CA CYS A 118 26.33 -7.93 -33.46
C CYS A 118 24.92 -7.27 -33.49
N ALA A 119 24.28 -7.10 -34.65
CA ALA A 119 23.00 -6.38 -34.81
C ALA A 119 21.79 -7.10 -34.17
N GLY A 120 21.61 -6.87 -32.87
CA GLY A 120 20.50 -7.39 -32.07
C GLY A 120 20.91 -8.28 -30.90
N ALA A 121 22.20 -8.36 -30.57
CA ALA A 121 22.67 -8.97 -29.33
C ALA A 121 22.26 -8.12 -28.11
N ASP A 122 21.86 -8.76 -26.99
CA ASP A 122 21.44 -8.06 -25.75
C ASP A 122 22.54 -7.15 -25.16
N ALA A 123 23.81 -7.45 -25.45
CA ALA A 123 24.97 -6.66 -25.07
C ALA A 123 25.06 -5.33 -25.83
N CYS A 124 24.57 -5.31 -27.07
CA CYS A 124 24.51 -4.09 -27.87
C CYS A 124 23.21 -3.34 -27.66
N PRO A 125 23.24 -2.08 -27.19
CA PRO A 125 22.04 -1.28 -27.09
C PRO A 125 21.50 -1.01 -28.50
N SER A 126 20.40 -1.67 -28.85
CA SER A 126 19.56 -1.21 -29.95
C SER A 126 19.27 0.28 -29.75
N PRO A 127 19.41 1.14 -30.77
CA PRO A 127 19.42 2.60 -30.58
C PRO A 127 18.13 3.16 -29.95
N LEU A 128 17.06 2.36 -29.90
CA LEU A 128 15.96 2.55 -28.97
C LEU A 128 15.91 1.38 -27.99
N VAL A 129 16.05 1.68 -26.71
CA VAL A 129 15.35 0.96 -25.64
C VAL A 129 13.97 1.61 -25.53
N CYS A 130 12.91 0.84 -25.77
CA CYS A 130 11.54 1.31 -25.51
C CYS A 130 11.24 1.24 -24.00
N ALA A 131 10.35 2.10 -23.51
CA ALA A 131 9.91 2.06 -22.11
C ALA A 131 9.22 0.72 -21.77
N ALA A 132 9.18 0.37 -20.48
CA ALA A 132 8.73 -0.94 -20.02
C ALA A 132 7.22 -1.13 -20.26
N GLY A 133 6.87 -1.87 -21.32
CA GLY A 133 5.48 -2.11 -21.74
C GLY A 133 5.23 -1.72 -23.20
N HIS A 134 6.06 -0.85 -23.79
CA HIS A 134 5.93 -0.44 -25.18
C HIS A 134 6.43 -1.51 -26.15
N ALA A 135 5.72 -1.67 -27.28
CA ALA A 135 6.09 -2.61 -28.33
C ALA A 135 7.13 -1.97 -29.28
N SER A 136 8.32 -2.56 -29.35
CA SER A 136 9.37 -2.17 -30.31
C SER A 136 9.13 -2.80 -31.68
N VAL A 137 8.97 -1.99 -32.73
CA VAL A 137 8.79 -2.46 -34.11
C VAL A 137 9.74 -1.75 -35.07
N ILE A 138 10.34 -2.51 -35.99
CA ILE A 138 11.24 -2.01 -37.03
C ILE A 138 10.59 -2.25 -38.39
N TYR A 139 10.40 -1.19 -39.15
CA TYR A 139 9.97 -1.23 -40.55
C TYR A 139 11.15 -0.87 -41.44
N ARG A 140 11.27 -1.52 -42.61
CA ARG A 140 12.34 -1.25 -43.57
C ARG A 140 11.72 -0.99 -44.94
N ALA A 141 12.22 0.04 -45.63
CA ALA A 141 11.80 0.37 -46.98
C ALA A 141 12.11 -0.76 -47.98
N THR A 142 11.34 -0.83 -49.06
CA THR A 142 11.50 -1.86 -50.11
C THR A 142 11.48 -1.28 -51.53
N ASP A 143 11.41 0.04 -51.67
CA ASP A 143 11.47 0.82 -52.91
C ASP A 143 12.86 1.46 -53.16
N VAL A 144 13.80 1.28 -52.23
CA VAL A 144 15.23 1.64 -52.37
C VAL A 144 15.98 0.68 -53.30
N PRO A 145 17.06 1.13 -53.99
CA PRO A 145 17.59 2.50 -53.96
C PRO A 145 16.79 3.50 -54.80
N VAL A 146 16.69 4.74 -54.32
CA VAL A 146 15.99 5.86 -54.99
C VAL A 146 17.00 6.93 -55.41
N GLU A 147 17.04 7.28 -56.69
CA GLU A 147 18.01 8.25 -57.22
C GLU A 147 17.59 9.70 -56.91
N ILE A 148 18.52 10.49 -56.39
CA ILE A 148 18.39 11.92 -56.05
C ILE A 148 18.87 12.76 -57.26
N PRO A 149 18.02 13.61 -57.87
CA PRO A 149 18.35 14.33 -59.10
C PRO A 149 18.84 15.77 -58.88
N ASP A 150 19.98 16.10 -59.51
CA ASP A 150 20.58 17.44 -59.73
C ASP A 150 19.55 18.59 -59.81
N ALA A 151 19.63 19.52 -58.84
CA ALA A 151 18.76 20.71 -58.69
C ALA A 151 17.27 20.35 -58.71
N GLY A 152 16.91 19.41 -57.85
CA GLY A 152 15.76 18.54 -57.99
C GLY A 152 14.39 19.13 -57.66
N GLY A 153 13.40 18.26 -57.73
CA GLY A 153 12.25 18.32 -56.82
C GLY A 153 12.29 17.07 -55.96
N GLU A 154 11.81 17.20 -54.72
CA GLU A 154 11.79 16.14 -53.71
C GLU A 154 11.52 14.74 -54.28
N VAL A 155 12.46 13.83 -54.00
CA VAL A 155 12.29 12.38 -54.14
C VAL A 155 12.11 11.74 -52.76
N GLY A 156 11.84 10.45 -52.70
CA GLY A 156 11.77 9.77 -51.42
C GLY A 156 11.42 8.29 -51.51
N SER A 157 11.50 7.64 -50.36
CA SER A 157 11.22 6.22 -50.13
C SER A 157 10.12 6.08 -49.08
N THR A 158 9.23 5.10 -49.22
CA THR A 158 8.09 4.92 -48.30
C THR A 158 8.11 3.63 -47.49
N VAL A 159 7.46 3.71 -46.33
CA VAL A 159 7.18 2.61 -45.39
C VAL A 159 5.67 2.51 -45.18
N GLU A 160 5.11 1.30 -45.32
CA GLU A 160 3.70 0.98 -45.07
C GLU A 160 3.56 0.34 -43.68
N VAL A 161 2.69 0.89 -42.83
CA VAL A 161 2.47 0.43 -41.45
C VAL A 161 1.11 -0.28 -41.38
N LEU A 162 1.14 -1.58 -41.06
CA LEU A 162 -0.03 -2.45 -41.26
C LEU A 162 -1.09 -2.39 -40.15
N GLU A 163 -0.74 -1.85 -38.97
CA GLU A 163 -1.58 -1.83 -37.77
C GLU A 163 -1.51 -0.44 -37.10
N ASN A 164 -2.64 0.04 -36.54
CA ASN A 164 -2.77 1.41 -36.02
C ASN A 164 -2.54 1.45 -34.51
N HIS A 165 -1.53 2.21 -34.09
CA HIS A 165 -1.12 2.38 -32.70
C HIS A 165 -0.73 3.84 -32.45
N THR A 166 -0.51 4.20 -31.18
CA THR A 166 0.02 5.52 -30.81
C THR A 166 1.55 5.45 -30.76
N ILE A 167 2.22 6.48 -31.31
CA ILE A 167 3.68 6.57 -31.34
C ILE A 167 4.18 7.09 -29.98
N ALA A 168 4.90 6.26 -29.22
CA ALA A 168 5.55 6.68 -27.98
C ALA A 168 6.96 7.26 -28.23
N LYS A 169 7.76 6.59 -29.06
CA LYS A 169 9.06 7.08 -29.54
C LYS A 169 9.27 6.65 -30.99
N ILE A 170 10.01 7.47 -31.73
CA ILE A 170 10.35 7.26 -33.14
C ILE A 170 11.82 7.57 -33.39
N ALA A 171 12.50 6.75 -34.21
CA ALA A 171 13.83 7.02 -34.72
C ALA A 171 13.93 6.55 -36.18
N VAL A 172 14.90 7.10 -36.92
CA VAL A 172 15.09 6.84 -38.35
C VAL A 172 16.55 6.51 -38.62
N THR A 173 16.82 5.39 -39.28
CA THR A 173 18.17 5.07 -39.78
C THR A 173 18.18 5.12 -41.30
N ILE A 174 19.16 5.80 -41.89
CA ILE A 174 19.29 5.97 -43.34
C ILE A 174 20.71 5.70 -43.83
N ASP A 175 20.77 5.22 -45.06
CA ASP A 175 21.98 5.22 -45.88
C ASP A 175 21.68 6.10 -47.11
N VAL A 176 22.39 7.22 -47.27
CA VAL A 176 22.22 8.19 -48.36
C VAL A 176 23.58 8.63 -48.88
N ALA A 177 23.94 8.16 -50.07
CA ALA A 177 25.15 8.58 -50.77
C ALA A 177 24.90 9.85 -51.58
N HIS A 178 25.78 10.86 -51.47
CA HIS A 178 25.79 12.09 -52.28
C HIS A 178 27.23 12.60 -52.40
N GLU A 179 27.57 13.39 -53.44
CA GLU A 179 28.91 13.99 -53.57
C GLU A 179 29.10 15.21 -52.64
N TRP A 180 28.00 15.83 -52.21
CA TRP A 180 27.97 16.93 -51.22
C TRP A 180 26.77 16.82 -50.27
N ASP A 181 26.95 16.24 -49.08
CA ASP A 181 25.91 16.15 -48.03
C ASP A 181 25.30 17.50 -47.63
N GLY A 182 26.09 18.58 -47.73
CA GLY A 182 25.66 19.95 -47.38
C GLY A 182 24.72 20.63 -48.39
N ASP A 183 24.34 19.94 -49.47
CA ASP A 183 23.37 20.40 -50.46
C ASP A 183 22.01 19.68 -50.32
N LEU A 184 21.86 18.82 -49.30
CA LEU A 184 20.66 17.98 -49.08
C LEU A 184 19.73 18.51 -47.98
N ASP A 185 18.44 18.58 -48.32
CA ASP A 185 17.34 18.71 -47.37
C ASP A 185 16.69 17.33 -47.15
N ILE A 186 16.75 16.80 -45.92
CA ILE A 186 16.23 15.49 -45.53
C ILE A 186 15.09 15.63 -44.51
N TYR A 187 13.91 15.13 -44.87
CA TYR A 187 12.69 15.20 -44.06
C TYR A 187 12.11 13.80 -43.78
N LEU A 188 11.63 13.57 -42.56
CA LEU A 188 10.65 12.53 -42.30
C LEU A 188 9.24 13.13 -42.42
N ARG A 189 8.36 12.51 -43.21
CA ARG A 189 6.96 12.92 -43.36
C ARG A 189 6.01 11.80 -42.94
N SER A 190 4.94 12.16 -42.25
CA SER A 190 3.79 11.30 -41.95
C SER A 190 2.49 12.10 -42.04
N ALA A 191 1.35 11.50 -41.68
CA ALA A 191 0.10 12.25 -41.58
C ALA A 191 0.05 13.22 -40.39
N GLY A 192 0.83 12.99 -39.33
CA GLY A 192 0.94 13.87 -38.17
C GLY A 192 1.75 15.14 -38.43
N GLY A 193 2.72 15.08 -39.34
CA GLY A 193 3.51 16.25 -39.71
C GLY A 193 4.71 15.97 -40.60
N SER A 194 5.64 16.91 -40.60
CA SER A 194 6.94 16.79 -41.24
C SER A 194 8.02 17.24 -40.26
N VAL A 195 9.07 16.44 -40.12
CA VAL A 195 10.23 16.71 -39.26
C VAL A 195 11.45 16.89 -40.15
N GLU A 196 12.25 17.90 -39.86
CA GLU A 196 13.49 18.24 -40.56
C GLU A 196 14.61 17.45 -39.87
N LEU A 197 15.14 16.43 -40.54
CA LEU A 197 16.19 15.56 -39.98
C LEU A 197 17.55 16.22 -40.10
N SER A 198 17.86 16.74 -41.30
CA SER A 198 19.12 17.40 -41.64
C SER A 198 18.93 18.31 -42.86
N THR A 199 19.43 19.54 -42.80
CA THR A 199 19.28 20.60 -43.81
C THR A 199 20.62 21.35 -43.91
N ASP A 200 21.13 21.68 -45.10
CA ASP A 200 22.41 22.40 -45.30
C ASP A 200 23.67 21.77 -44.58
N ASN A 201 23.59 20.55 -44.02
CA ASN A 201 24.61 20.03 -43.08
C ASN A 201 25.76 19.26 -43.75
N GLY A 202 26.99 19.52 -43.30
CA GLY A 202 28.18 18.77 -43.69
C GLY A 202 29.01 19.55 -44.71
N GLY A 203 29.17 18.98 -45.91
CA GLY A 203 29.94 19.60 -46.99
C GLY A 203 30.23 18.58 -48.10
N SER A 204 31.49 18.44 -48.49
CA SER A 204 31.98 17.35 -49.36
C SER A 204 32.40 16.14 -48.51
N GLY A 205 31.45 15.58 -47.77
CA GLY A 205 31.58 14.26 -47.16
C GLY A 205 31.30 13.15 -48.16
N GLU A 206 31.21 11.91 -47.66
CA GLU A 206 30.67 10.77 -48.41
C GLU A 206 29.33 10.36 -47.78
N GLY A 207 28.42 11.33 -47.61
CA GLY A 207 27.01 11.09 -47.27
C GLY A 207 26.70 10.71 -45.83
N TYR A 208 25.62 9.94 -45.71
CA TYR A 208 25.06 9.39 -44.47
C TYR A 208 25.17 7.86 -44.55
N ASP A 209 25.93 7.26 -43.63
CA ASP A 209 26.32 5.84 -43.64
C ASP A 209 25.98 5.22 -42.28
N GLY A 210 24.97 4.35 -42.22
CA GLY A 210 24.41 3.85 -40.95
C GLY A 210 23.88 4.96 -40.03
N THR A 211 23.48 6.12 -40.58
CA THR A 211 23.13 7.29 -39.76
C THR A 211 21.77 7.12 -39.09
N THR A 212 21.74 7.11 -37.76
CA THR A 212 20.51 7.06 -36.96
C THR A 212 20.17 8.43 -36.38
N PHE A 213 18.98 8.92 -36.67
CA PHE A 213 18.37 10.09 -36.04
C PHE A 213 17.54 9.67 -34.83
N ASP A 214 17.98 10.07 -33.63
CA ASP A 214 17.28 9.89 -32.35
C ASP A 214 17.52 11.12 -31.46
N ASP A 215 16.45 11.67 -30.89
CA ASP A 215 16.47 12.80 -29.96
C ASP A 215 17.30 12.52 -28.69
N ALA A 216 17.45 11.25 -28.31
CA ALA A 216 18.27 10.83 -27.16
C ALA A 216 19.78 10.80 -27.45
N ALA A 217 20.21 10.92 -28.71
CA ALA A 217 21.62 10.85 -29.08
C ALA A 217 22.45 11.99 -28.46
N ALA A 218 23.75 11.76 -28.22
CA ALA A 218 24.61 12.73 -27.54
C ALA A 218 25.02 13.94 -28.42
N THR A 219 25.23 13.72 -29.71
CA THR A 219 25.65 14.71 -30.70
C THR A 219 24.43 15.19 -31.51
N SER A 220 24.37 16.45 -31.91
CA SER A 220 23.37 16.94 -32.89
C SER A 220 24.00 17.02 -34.27
N ILE A 221 23.24 16.75 -35.33
CA ILE A 221 23.71 16.73 -36.71
C ILE A 221 24.39 18.07 -37.12
N PHE A 222 23.83 19.21 -36.70
CA PHE A 222 24.40 20.56 -36.89
C PHE A 222 25.81 20.75 -36.25
N ALA A 223 26.14 19.95 -35.24
CA ALA A 223 27.43 19.99 -34.54
C ALA A 223 28.38 18.86 -34.96
N ALA A 224 27.94 17.97 -35.85
CA ALA A 224 28.74 16.91 -36.43
C ALA A 224 29.58 17.42 -37.62
N LEU A 225 30.42 16.55 -38.15
CA LEU A 225 31.19 16.73 -39.38
C LEU A 225 31.07 15.44 -40.18
N SER A 226 30.81 15.53 -41.48
CA SER A 226 30.66 14.35 -42.34
C SER A 226 32.00 13.63 -42.61
N PRO A 227 31.99 12.32 -42.97
CA PRO A 227 30.83 11.45 -43.19
C PRO A 227 30.00 11.24 -41.91
N PHE A 228 28.68 11.25 -42.05
CA PHE A 228 27.78 11.03 -40.92
C PHE A 228 27.64 9.52 -40.68
N SER A 229 27.94 9.06 -39.47
CA SER A 229 27.88 7.65 -39.10
C SER A 229 27.53 7.46 -37.63
N GLY A 230 26.62 6.52 -37.34
CA GLY A 230 26.07 6.32 -36.00
C GLY A 230 24.96 7.31 -35.63
N ALA A 231 24.77 7.55 -34.33
CA ALA A 231 23.58 8.23 -33.79
C ALA A 231 23.74 9.75 -33.56
N TYR A 232 22.80 10.54 -34.08
CA TYR A 232 22.72 12.00 -33.94
C TYR A 232 21.29 12.47 -33.64
N ARG A 233 21.17 13.60 -32.94
CA ARG A 233 19.89 14.32 -32.83
C ARG A 233 19.61 15.08 -34.13
N PRO A 234 18.39 14.98 -34.69
CA PRO A 234 17.96 15.78 -35.84
C PRO A 234 17.95 17.28 -35.55
N GLU A 235 17.65 18.09 -36.57
CA GLU A 235 17.42 19.54 -36.41
C GLU A 235 16.12 19.84 -35.67
N VAL A 236 15.02 19.21 -36.09
CA VAL A 236 13.73 19.25 -35.42
C VAL A 236 13.55 17.93 -34.67
N PRO A 237 13.25 17.95 -33.35
CA PRO A 237 13.05 16.72 -32.58
C PRO A 237 11.98 15.80 -33.17
N LEU A 238 12.30 14.52 -33.28
CA LEU A 238 11.40 13.47 -33.74
C LEU A 238 10.22 13.24 -32.77
N ALA A 239 10.36 13.59 -31.50
CA ALA A 239 9.29 13.62 -30.49
C ALA A 239 8.08 14.49 -30.88
N VAL A 240 8.21 15.41 -31.85
CA VAL A 240 7.07 16.14 -32.44
C VAL A 240 6.05 15.21 -33.12
N LEU A 241 6.44 13.96 -33.43
CA LEU A 241 5.55 12.93 -33.97
C LEU A 241 5.00 11.96 -32.91
N ALA A 242 5.43 12.04 -31.65
CA ALA A 242 4.84 11.27 -30.56
C ALA A 242 3.36 11.66 -30.34
N GLY A 243 2.57 10.75 -29.77
CA GLY A 243 1.13 10.94 -29.56
C GLY A 243 0.26 10.91 -30.83
N ASN A 244 0.86 10.77 -32.03
CA ASN A 244 0.11 10.61 -33.27
C ASN A 244 -0.20 9.12 -33.53
N GLU A 245 -1.33 8.87 -34.21
CA GLU A 245 -1.68 7.55 -34.75
C GLU A 245 -0.75 7.15 -35.92
N THR A 246 -0.37 5.88 -36.01
CA THR A 246 0.56 5.38 -37.05
C THR A 246 -0.04 5.31 -38.46
N ILE A 247 -1.35 5.23 -38.64
CA ILE A 247 -1.99 5.12 -39.97
C ILE A 247 -2.64 6.45 -40.38
N GLY A 248 -2.23 6.99 -41.53
CA GLY A 248 -2.81 8.24 -42.03
C GLY A 248 -2.63 8.44 -43.53
N LEU A 249 -3.76 8.69 -44.22
CA LEU A 249 -3.90 8.54 -45.67
C LEU A 249 -3.10 9.54 -46.54
N PHE A 250 -1.81 9.27 -46.71
CA PHE A 250 -1.06 9.63 -47.93
C PHE A 250 -0.85 8.40 -48.82
N GLY A 251 -0.98 8.60 -50.13
CA GLY A 251 -1.20 7.51 -51.09
C GLY A 251 0.07 6.77 -51.54
N GLY A 252 0.84 6.19 -50.61
CA GLY A 252 2.05 5.42 -50.92
C GLY A 252 2.74 4.74 -49.72
N GLY A 253 2.34 5.07 -48.50
CA GLY A 253 2.91 4.58 -47.24
C GLY A 253 2.64 5.63 -46.15
N ASP A 254 2.57 5.20 -44.90
CA ASP A 254 2.22 6.05 -43.76
C ASP A 254 3.39 6.95 -43.33
N PHE A 255 4.62 6.52 -43.64
CA PHE A 255 5.84 7.30 -43.50
C PHE A 255 6.60 7.39 -44.84
N MET A 256 7.17 8.56 -45.09
CA MET A 256 8.03 8.83 -46.25
C MET A 256 9.31 9.54 -45.78
N LEU A 257 10.47 9.00 -46.15
CA LEU A 257 11.72 9.74 -46.14
C LEU A 257 11.78 10.57 -47.41
N GLY A 258 11.68 11.89 -47.28
CA GLY A 258 11.81 12.86 -48.38
C GLY A 258 13.23 13.43 -48.44
N VAL A 259 13.82 13.50 -49.63
CA VAL A 259 15.15 14.08 -49.86
C VAL A 259 15.10 15.02 -51.07
N THR A 260 15.68 16.21 -50.93
CA THR A 260 15.85 17.18 -52.02
C THR A 260 17.32 17.60 -52.11
N ASP A 261 17.86 17.68 -53.33
CA ASP A 261 19.08 18.45 -53.64
C ASP A 261 18.65 19.87 -54.05
N ASP A 262 19.04 20.87 -53.24
CA ASP A 262 18.78 22.31 -53.45
C ASP A 262 19.79 22.94 -54.42
N ALA A 263 21.00 22.37 -54.50
CA ALA A 263 22.13 22.93 -55.21
C ALA A 263 22.12 22.54 -56.70
N ALA A 264 23.30 22.28 -57.29
CA ALA A 264 23.40 21.88 -58.69
C ALA A 264 24.78 21.31 -59.05
N ASN A 265 24.76 20.41 -60.05
CA ASN A 265 25.83 19.61 -60.65
C ASN A 265 26.14 18.27 -59.95
N ASP A 266 25.42 17.93 -58.88
CA ASP A 266 25.69 16.79 -58.01
C ASP A 266 24.53 15.77 -58.06
N LEU A 267 24.75 14.56 -57.54
CA LEU A 267 23.82 13.41 -57.64
C LEU A 267 24.01 12.46 -56.46
N GLY A 268 22.99 11.67 -56.16
CA GLY A 268 23.07 10.64 -55.13
C GLY A 268 21.97 9.58 -55.16
N THR A 269 21.96 8.75 -54.12
CA THR A 269 21.03 7.64 -53.92
C THR A 269 20.64 7.54 -52.45
N ILE A 270 19.33 7.45 -52.18
CA ILE A 270 18.82 6.86 -50.95
C ILE A 270 19.03 5.36 -51.09
N GLU A 271 19.96 4.78 -50.33
CA GLU A 271 20.35 3.37 -50.44
C GLU A 271 19.57 2.50 -49.44
N SER A 272 19.29 3.04 -48.25
CA SER A 272 18.37 2.43 -47.29
C SER A 272 17.59 3.46 -46.47
N PHE A 273 16.43 3.02 -45.99
CA PHE A 273 15.59 3.73 -45.03
C PHE A 273 14.96 2.69 -44.09
N SER A 274 15.20 2.83 -42.80
CA SER A 274 14.61 2.01 -41.74
C SER A 274 13.97 2.91 -40.68
N LEU A 275 12.74 2.58 -40.29
CA LEU A 275 11.94 3.31 -39.32
C LEU A 275 11.77 2.44 -38.06
N PHE A 276 12.12 3.00 -36.92
CA PHE A 276 12.00 2.36 -35.61
C PHE A 276 10.91 3.06 -34.81
N LEU A 277 9.93 2.30 -34.32
CA LEU A 277 8.83 2.81 -33.50
C LEU A 277 8.77 2.05 -32.17
N CYS A 278 8.68 2.79 -31.07
CA CYS A 278 8.10 2.29 -29.82
C CYS A 278 6.62 2.66 -29.84
N LEU A 279 5.76 1.65 -29.76
CA LEU A 279 4.31 1.79 -29.85
C LEU A 279 3.66 1.57 -28.48
N CYS A 280 2.66 2.40 -28.19
CA CYS A 280 1.71 2.25 -27.10
C CYS A 280 0.30 2.14 -27.70
N ASP A 281 -0.57 1.33 -27.08
CA ASP A 281 -1.98 1.29 -27.47
C ASP A 281 -2.75 2.47 -26.86
N ASP A 282 -2.37 2.89 -25.65
CA ASP A 282 -2.75 4.13 -24.99
C ASP A 282 -1.46 4.80 -24.45
N CYS A 283 -1.28 6.10 -24.69
CA CYS A 283 -0.21 6.95 -24.11
C CYS A 283 -0.84 8.23 -23.56
N GLU A 284 -0.27 8.81 -22.51
CA GLU A 284 -0.85 10.00 -21.86
C GLU A 284 -0.86 11.24 -22.77
N VAL A 285 -2.05 11.70 -23.16
CA VAL A 285 -2.24 13.01 -23.81
C VAL A 285 -3.60 13.62 -23.41
N GLY A 286 -3.55 14.66 -22.58
CA GLY A 286 -4.67 15.53 -22.28
C GLY A 286 -5.62 15.00 -21.22
N VAL A 287 -6.53 14.06 -21.56
CA VAL A 287 -7.71 13.82 -20.70
C VAL A 287 -7.36 13.21 -19.34
N MET A 288 -6.26 12.45 -19.23
CA MET A 288 -5.95 11.60 -18.08
C MET A 288 -4.71 12.06 -17.28
N CYS A 289 -4.27 13.31 -17.46
CA CYS A 289 -3.38 14.04 -16.52
C CYS A 289 -3.98 14.30 -15.11
N ALA A 290 -4.91 13.44 -14.65
CA ALA A 290 -5.58 13.51 -13.35
C ALA A 290 -6.28 12.18 -12.99
N ASP A 291 -5.74 11.03 -13.42
CA ASP A 291 -6.33 9.70 -13.25
C ASP A 291 -5.56 8.78 -12.28
N GLY A 292 -4.35 9.17 -11.87
CA GLY A 292 -3.53 8.46 -10.88
C GLY A 292 -2.60 7.39 -11.45
N VAL A 293 -2.38 7.36 -12.77
CA VAL A 293 -1.62 6.30 -13.45
C VAL A 293 -0.48 6.87 -14.32
N ASP A 294 0.63 6.13 -14.36
CA ASP A 294 1.76 6.35 -15.26
C ASP A 294 1.43 5.67 -16.61
N ASN A 295 0.70 6.37 -17.48
CA ASN A 295 0.22 5.83 -18.76
C ASN A 295 1.22 6.02 -19.94
N ASP A 296 2.44 6.55 -19.72
CA ASP A 296 3.52 6.53 -20.72
C ASP A 296 4.76 5.71 -20.29
N GLY A 297 4.83 5.29 -19.02
CA GLY A 297 5.86 4.46 -18.45
C GLY A 297 7.15 5.19 -18.08
N ASN A 298 7.15 6.53 -17.97
CA ASN A 298 8.34 7.32 -17.63
C ASN A 298 8.65 7.38 -16.12
N GLY A 299 7.71 6.95 -15.26
CA GLY A 299 7.85 6.94 -13.81
C GLY A 299 7.27 8.16 -13.09
N ALA A 300 6.55 9.03 -13.80
CA ALA A 300 5.74 10.11 -13.26
C ALA A 300 4.23 9.83 -13.44
N THR A 301 3.38 10.61 -12.77
CA THR A 301 1.91 10.46 -12.79
C THR A 301 1.26 11.83 -12.78
N ASP A 302 0.21 12.03 -13.56
CA ASP A 302 -0.60 13.26 -13.59
C ASP A 302 0.25 14.54 -13.68
N CYS A 303 0.00 15.54 -12.83
CA CYS A 303 0.70 16.82 -12.79
C CYS A 303 2.20 16.71 -12.44
N ALA A 304 2.69 15.54 -11.99
CA ALA A 304 4.13 15.30 -11.83
C ALA A 304 4.83 14.97 -13.17
N ASP A 305 4.06 14.68 -14.22
CA ASP A 305 4.56 14.38 -15.56
C ASP A 305 4.92 15.67 -16.33
N PRO A 306 6.14 15.77 -16.90
CA PRO A 306 6.55 16.91 -17.73
C PRO A 306 5.67 17.19 -18.97
N GLN A 307 4.94 16.20 -19.48
CA GLN A 307 3.98 16.34 -20.58
C GLN A 307 2.73 17.13 -20.13
N CYS A 308 2.28 16.93 -18.88
CA CYS A 308 1.09 17.57 -18.31
C CYS A 308 1.32 19.03 -17.88
N PHE A 309 2.57 19.50 -17.78
CA PHE A 309 2.97 20.87 -17.38
C PHE A 309 2.32 22.04 -18.18
N SER A 310 1.63 21.75 -19.30
CA SER A 310 0.90 22.77 -20.09
C SER A 310 -0.62 22.61 -20.11
N ASP A 311 -1.17 21.67 -19.33
CA ASP A 311 -2.61 21.61 -19.06
C ASP A 311 -3.04 22.75 -18.11
N ALA A 312 -4.33 23.11 -18.11
CA ALA A 312 -4.85 24.12 -17.20
C ALA A 312 -4.77 23.64 -15.75
N ARG A 313 -5.08 22.36 -15.50
CA ARG A 313 -5.08 21.67 -14.19
C ARG A 313 -3.68 21.43 -13.60
N CYS A 314 -2.68 22.20 -14.05
CA CYS A 314 -1.27 22.08 -13.70
C CYS A 314 -0.55 23.45 -13.68
N ASN A 315 -1.29 24.56 -13.73
CA ASN A 315 -0.74 25.93 -13.74
C ASN A 315 -1.24 26.66 -12.49
N PRO A 316 -0.42 26.79 -11.43
CA PRO A 316 -0.94 27.13 -10.12
C PRO A 316 -1.53 28.54 -10.00
N GLU A 317 -2.69 28.62 -9.33
CA GLU A 317 -3.42 29.86 -9.06
C GLU A 317 -2.50 30.92 -8.42
N SER A 318 -2.64 32.17 -8.90
CA SER A 318 -1.66 33.23 -8.68
C SER A 318 -2.13 34.39 -7.80
N HIS A 319 -3.41 34.39 -7.41
CA HIS A 319 -4.06 35.43 -6.61
C HIS A 319 -5.06 34.85 -5.60
N CYS A 320 -4.58 34.03 -4.67
CA CYS A 320 -5.37 33.27 -3.70
C CYS A 320 -6.21 34.07 -2.67
N ASP A 321 -6.48 35.37 -2.90
CA ASP A 321 -7.33 36.24 -2.08
C ASP A 321 -8.33 37.10 -2.90
N ASP A 322 -8.45 36.87 -4.21
CA ASP A 322 -9.16 37.72 -5.18
C ASP A 322 -10.65 37.34 -5.38
N ARG A 323 -11.00 36.07 -5.13
CA ARG A 323 -12.31 35.42 -5.42
C ARG A 323 -12.57 35.24 -6.92
N SER A 324 -11.52 34.87 -7.63
CA SER A 324 -11.53 34.46 -9.03
C SER A 324 -10.96 33.05 -9.15
N ASP A 325 -11.43 32.32 -10.17
CA ASP A 325 -10.93 31.04 -10.67
C ASP A 325 -9.89 31.42 -11.76
N ASP A 326 -8.62 31.54 -11.38
CA ASP A 326 -7.56 32.25 -12.16
C ASP A 326 -6.86 31.33 -13.18
N ASP A 327 -6.84 30.01 -12.96
CA ASP A 327 -6.35 28.97 -13.89
C ASP A 327 -7.46 28.17 -14.62
N VAL A 328 -8.68 28.18 -14.08
CA VAL A 328 -9.89 27.53 -14.66
C VAL A 328 -9.95 26.00 -14.47
N ASP A 329 -9.36 25.49 -13.38
CA ASP A 329 -9.71 24.21 -12.75
C ASP A 329 -11.20 24.14 -12.35
N GLY A 330 -11.67 25.17 -11.64
CA GLY A 330 -13.02 25.26 -11.08
C GLY A 330 -13.10 25.36 -9.55
N ALA A 331 -11.97 25.29 -8.84
CA ALA A 331 -11.81 25.83 -7.49
C ALA A 331 -11.53 27.35 -7.51
N VAL A 332 -11.27 27.96 -6.34
CA VAL A 332 -11.13 29.43 -6.13
C VAL A 332 -10.41 29.69 -4.79
N ASP A 333 -9.46 30.62 -4.77
CA ASP A 333 -8.71 31.07 -3.58
C ASP A 333 -8.10 29.87 -2.82
N CYS A 334 -8.06 29.89 -1.49
CA CYS A 334 -7.56 28.78 -0.68
C CYS A 334 -8.35 27.46 -0.79
N ALA A 335 -9.50 27.43 -1.47
CA ALA A 335 -10.16 26.18 -1.82
C ALA A 335 -9.52 25.48 -3.04
N ASP A 336 -8.59 26.15 -3.72
CA ASP A 336 -7.79 25.61 -4.80
C ASP A 336 -6.55 24.84 -4.30
N PRO A 337 -6.33 23.58 -4.75
CA PRO A 337 -5.15 22.80 -4.37
C PRO A 337 -3.81 23.46 -4.73
N ASP A 338 -3.75 24.26 -5.79
CA ASP A 338 -2.53 24.89 -6.27
C ASP A 338 -2.18 26.18 -5.49
N CYS A 339 -3.11 26.70 -4.68
CA CYS A 339 -2.86 27.74 -3.67
C CYS A 339 -2.24 27.19 -2.36
N ALA A 340 -2.10 25.87 -2.20
CA ALA A 340 -1.63 25.25 -0.97
C ALA A 340 -0.20 25.67 -0.58
N GLY A 341 -0.07 26.38 0.55
CA GLY A 341 1.23 26.86 1.05
C GLY A 341 1.70 28.18 0.42
N ALA A 342 0.79 28.95 -0.19
CA ALA A 342 0.98 30.39 -0.33
C ALA A 342 1.02 31.07 1.06
N ASP A 343 1.73 32.20 1.20
CA ASP A 343 1.81 33.01 2.44
C ASP A 343 0.44 33.56 2.96
N LEU A 344 -0.69 33.16 2.35
CA LEU A 344 -2.08 33.57 2.63
C LEU A 344 -3.09 32.41 2.59
N CYS A 345 -2.63 31.16 2.36
CA CYS A 345 -3.43 29.95 2.34
C CYS A 345 -2.64 28.81 3.00
N GLU A 346 -2.39 28.95 4.30
CA GLU A 346 -1.87 27.87 5.13
C GLU A 346 -3.08 27.05 5.63
N LEU A 347 -3.32 25.87 5.04
CA LEU A 347 -4.38 24.94 5.45
C LEU A 347 -3.81 23.77 6.27
N PRO A 348 -4.30 23.50 7.50
CA PRO A 348 -5.15 24.39 8.32
C PRO A 348 -4.39 25.66 8.75
N GLU A 349 -5.10 26.70 9.22
CA GLU A 349 -4.49 27.89 9.84
C GLU A 349 -3.47 27.49 10.93
N VAL A 350 -2.17 27.59 10.64
CA VAL A 350 -1.10 27.29 11.63
C VAL A 350 -0.55 28.55 12.32
N THR A 351 -1.01 29.73 11.93
CA THR A 351 -0.47 31.04 12.34
C THR A 351 -1.38 31.75 13.37
N CYS A 352 -2.05 30.93 14.20
CA CYS A 352 -3.07 31.23 15.23
C CYS A 352 -2.73 32.32 16.28
N GLY A 353 -2.61 33.58 15.88
CA GLY A 353 -2.32 34.70 16.77
C GLY A 353 -1.70 35.93 16.12
N ASP A 354 -1.83 36.08 14.80
CA ASP A 354 -1.33 37.24 14.04
C ASP A 354 -2.45 38.22 13.60
N GLY A 355 -3.71 37.77 13.65
CA GLY A 355 -4.91 38.58 13.44
C GLY A 355 -5.46 38.60 12.01
N PHE A 356 -5.17 37.57 11.21
CA PHE A 356 -5.64 37.41 9.84
C PHE A 356 -6.33 36.06 9.60
N ASP A 357 -7.27 36.09 8.65
CA ASP A 357 -7.95 34.94 8.04
C ASP A 357 -6.97 34.36 7.02
N ASN A 358 -6.20 33.33 7.42
CA ASN A 358 -5.02 32.83 6.68
C ASN A 358 -5.27 31.49 5.95
N ASP A 359 -6.50 30.96 6.00
CA ASP A 359 -6.96 29.81 5.20
C ASP A 359 -8.25 30.09 4.39
N GLY A 360 -8.86 31.28 4.55
CA GLY A 360 -9.88 31.82 3.65
C GLY A 360 -11.34 31.47 4.00
N ASP A 361 -11.58 30.69 5.05
CA ASP A 361 -12.91 30.26 5.48
C ASP A 361 -13.79 31.44 5.95
N GLY A 362 -13.20 32.41 6.67
CA GLY A 362 -13.89 33.55 7.29
C GLY A 362 -13.80 33.69 8.81
N TRP A 363 -13.15 32.77 9.54
CA TRP A 363 -12.72 32.95 10.93
C TRP A 363 -11.24 33.44 11.01
N ILE A 364 -10.67 33.57 12.22
CA ILE A 364 -9.37 34.23 12.51
C ILE A 364 -8.80 33.77 13.86
N ASP A 365 -7.51 33.41 13.92
CA ASP A 365 -6.76 33.03 15.14
C ASP A 365 -7.46 31.86 15.91
N CYS A 366 -7.33 31.78 17.24
CA CYS A 366 -8.11 30.86 18.11
C CYS A 366 -9.64 31.18 18.17
N ALA A 367 -10.24 31.63 17.08
CA ALA A 367 -11.68 31.59 16.83
C ALA A 367 -12.02 30.81 15.54
N ASP A 368 -10.99 30.21 14.92
CA ASP A 368 -11.04 29.32 13.76
C ASP A 368 -10.94 27.84 14.21
N GLU A 369 -11.66 26.96 13.53
CA GLU A 369 -11.67 25.50 13.78
C GLU A 369 -10.33 24.87 13.33
N SER A 370 -9.64 25.48 12.36
CA SER A 370 -8.28 25.13 11.95
C SER A 370 -7.22 25.35 13.06
N CYS A 371 -7.52 26.20 14.05
CA CYS A 371 -6.58 26.61 15.11
C CYS A 371 -6.74 25.87 16.44
N ASP A 372 -7.71 24.96 16.57
CA ASP A 372 -7.81 24.09 17.73
C ASP A 372 -6.57 23.18 17.83
N GLY A 373 -6.09 22.93 19.05
CA GLY A 373 -4.83 22.21 19.29
C GLY A 373 -3.53 22.97 18.99
N ALA A 374 -3.57 24.21 18.50
CA ALA A 374 -2.36 25.01 18.30
C ALA A 374 -1.73 25.43 19.64
N ALA A 375 -0.41 25.28 19.80
CA ALA A 375 0.33 25.54 21.07
C ALA A 375 0.43 27.04 21.52
N VAL A 376 -0.45 27.89 20.99
CA VAL A 376 -0.74 29.26 21.43
C VAL A 376 -2.17 29.36 22.00
N CYS A 377 -3.06 28.46 21.58
CA CYS A 377 -4.44 28.28 22.01
C CYS A 377 -4.55 27.22 23.13
N VAL A 378 -3.77 26.13 23.10
CA VAL A 378 -3.71 25.07 24.15
C VAL A 378 -2.32 24.90 24.78
N MET A 379 -2.26 24.19 25.90
CA MET A 379 -1.07 23.46 26.37
C MET A 379 -1.38 21.95 26.35
N GLU A 380 -0.50 21.08 26.85
CA GLU A 380 -0.77 19.62 26.89
C GLU A 380 -1.00 19.19 28.35
N GLU A 381 -2.13 18.55 28.66
CA GLU A 381 -2.30 17.69 29.84
C GLU A 381 -1.28 16.52 29.75
N VAL A 382 -0.66 16.16 30.88
CA VAL A 382 0.49 15.20 30.89
C VAL A 382 0.30 14.05 31.88
N ALA A 383 -0.86 14.00 32.53
CA ALA A 383 -1.35 12.88 33.34
C ALA A 383 -2.87 12.89 33.24
N CYS A 384 -3.46 11.81 32.73
CA CYS A 384 -4.91 11.62 32.58
C CYS A 384 -5.42 10.60 33.63
N ASP A 385 -4.81 10.58 34.82
CA ASP A 385 -5.13 9.66 35.93
C ASP A 385 -4.84 10.23 37.34
N ASP A 386 -4.85 11.56 37.52
CA ASP A 386 -4.16 12.24 38.63
C ASP A 386 -4.96 13.35 39.38
N ASP A 387 -6.27 13.55 39.07
CA ASP A 387 -7.20 14.52 39.69
C ASP A 387 -6.77 16.00 39.50
N LEU A 388 -6.04 16.34 38.42
CA LEU A 388 -5.40 17.66 38.25
C LEU A 388 -5.41 18.21 36.82
N ASP A 389 -6.08 19.35 36.65
CA ASP A 389 -5.86 20.36 35.60
C ASP A 389 -4.35 20.72 35.52
N ASN A 390 -3.60 20.08 34.60
CA ASN A 390 -2.15 20.32 34.42
C ASN A 390 -1.84 21.38 33.36
N ASP A 391 -2.74 21.62 32.41
CA ASP A 391 -2.53 22.52 31.27
C ASP A 391 -3.07 23.95 31.53
N GLY A 392 -4.16 24.09 32.28
CA GLY A 392 -4.75 25.34 32.73
C GLY A 392 -6.10 25.74 32.09
N ASP A 393 -6.75 24.91 31.28
CA ASP A 393 -7.99 25.26 30.57
C ASP A 393 -9.24 25.31 31.48
N GLY A 394 -9.44 24.30 32.32
CA GLY A 394 -10.45 24.23 33.37
C GLY A 394 -11.10 22.86 33.62
N ASP A 395 -10.96 21.90 32.71
CA ASP A 395 -11.48 20.53 32.86
C ASP A 395 -10.31 19.57 33.29
N VAL A 396 -10.51 18.25 33.44
CA VAL A 396 -9.51 17.33 34.08
C VAL A 396 -9.53 15.87 33.61
N ASP A 397 -8.36 15.23 33.50
CA ASP A 397 -8.23 13.79 33.18
C ASP A 397 -9.07 13.40 31.93
N CYS A 398 -9.93 12.37 31.95
CA CYS A 398 -10.80 12.07 30.79
C CYS A 398 -11.99 13.06 30.60
N GLU A 399 -12.19 14.06 31.48
CA GLU A 399 -13.08 15.22 31.17
C GLU A 399 -12.38 16.24 30.23
N ASP A 400 -11.06 16.14 30.01
CA ASP A 400 -10.27 16.98 29.10
C ASP A 400 -10.16 16.35 27.69
N ASP A 401 -10.51 17.11 26.64
CA ASP A 401 -10.41 16.72 25.23
C ASP A 401 -8.95 16.34 24.83
N ASN A 402 -7.94 16.90 25.51
CA ASN A 402 -6.52 16.59 25.28
C ASN A 402 -6.11 15.16 25.71
N CYS A 403 -6.95 14.46 26.47
CA CYS A 403 -6.71 13.09 26.92
C CYS A 403 -7.29 11.99 26.00
N ASP A 404 -8.04 12.32 24.94
CA ASP A 404 -8.65 11.29 24.06
C ASP A 404 -7.62 10.31 23.47
N GLY A 405 -7.89 9.01 23.60
CA GLY A 405 -6.99 7.92 23.20
C GLY A 405 -5.71 7.79 24.04
N VAL A 406 -5.51 8.62 25.07
CA VAL A 406 -4.39 8.54 26.02
C VAL A 406 -4.85 7.83 27.29
N GLY A 407 -4.00 6.96 27.85
CA GLY A 407 -4.29 6.27 29.12
C GLY A 407 -5.37 5.17 29.08
N ALA A 408 -6.23 5.20 28.05
CA ALA A 408 -7.47 4.45 27.81
C ALA A 408 -8.76 5.31 27.82
N CYS A 409 -8.67 6.65 27.84
CA CYS A 409 -9.85 7.47 27.56
C CYS A 409 -10.38 7.20 26.12
N GLU A 410 -11.68 6.95 25.98
CA GLU A 410 -12.46 6.76 24.74
C GLU A 410 -13.58 7.84 24.73
N HIS A 411 -13.31 9.06 24.24
CA HIS A 411 -14.26 10.17 24.43
C HIS A 411 -15.61 9.94 23.72
N GLY A 412 -16.64 9.56 24.47
CA GLY A 412 -18.05 9.73 24.10
C GLY A 412 -19.02 8.61 24.48
N ALA A 413 -18.63 7.35 24.30
CA ALA A 413 -19.47 6.16 24.57
C ALA A 413 -18.59 4.90 24.60
N GLU A 414 -18.51 4.22 25.75
CA GLU A 414 -17.60 3.10 25.98
C GLU A 414 -17.79 1.96 24.95
N VAL A 415 -16.70 1.58 24.28
CA VAL A 415 -16.66 0.42 23.37
C VAL A 415 -15.72 -0.69 23.86
N THR A 416 -14.81 -0.39 24.79
CA THR A 416 -13.88 -1.36 25.41
C THR A 416 -14.45 -2.00 26.69
N CYS A 417 -15.69 -2.50 26.60
CA CYS A 417 -16.52 -3.01 27.69
C CYS A 417 -16.03 -4.27 28.48
N ASN A 418 -14.73 -4.54 28.64
CA ASN A 418 -14.22 -5.75 29.32
C ASN A 418 -12.78 -5.66 29.89
N ASP A 419 -12.25 -4.47 30.17
CA ASP A 419 -10.89 -4.30 30.71
C ASP A 419 -10.78 -3.70 32.12
N GLY A 420 -11.90 -3.24 32.70
CA GLY A 420 -11.99 -2.77 34.09
C GLY A 420 -11.52 -1.33 34.29
N ILE A 421 -11.64 -0.51 33.25
CA ILE A 421 -11.34 0.93 33.24
C ILE A 421 -12.65 1.70 33.04
N ASP A 422 -12.67 2.98 33.45
CA ASP A 422 -13.71 3.93 33.08
C ASP A 422 -13.21 4.62 31.82
N ASN A 423 -13.64 4.12 30.66
CA ASN A 423 -13.03 4.52 29.40
C ASN A 423 -13.63 5.84 28.88
N ASP A 424 -14.94 6.10 29.01
CA ASP A 424 -15.55 7.35 28.50
C ASP A 424 -15.74 8.47 29.55
N GLY A 425 -15.50 8.19 30.83
CA GLY A 425 -15.53 9.19 31.92
C GLY A 425 -16.88 9.36 32.62
N ASP A 426 -17.92 8.54 32.34
CA ASP A 426 -19.24 8.63 33.02
C ASP A 426 -19.16 8.45 34.55
N SER A 427 -18.07 7.88 35.09
CA SER A 427 -17.97 7.22 36.41
C SER A 427 -18.52 5.79 36.45
N ARG A 428 -18.44 5.06 35.32
CA ARG A 428 -18.82 3.64 35.15
C ARG A 428 -17.76 2.88 34.37
N GLN A 429 -17.91 1.55 34.29
CA GLN A 429 -16.89 0.63 33.75
C GLN A 429 -17.55 -0.65 33.21
N ASP A 430 -17.13 -1.15 32.05
CA ASP A 430 -17.52 -2.44 31.47
C ASP A 430 -19.07 -2.71 31.49
N CYS A 431 -19.47 -3.89 32.01
CA CYS A 431 -20.84 -4.32 32.29
C CYS A 431 -21.58 -3.50 33.38
N SER A 432 -21.14 -2.29 33.71
CA SER A 432 -21.90 -1.33 34.50
C SER A 432 -22.29 -0.09 33.71
N ASP A 433 -21.72 0.14 32.52
CA ASP A 433 -22.10 1.26 31.68
C ASP A 433 -23.36 1.03 30.81
N THR A 434 -24.03 2.11 30.41
CA THR A 434 -25.22 2.07 29.54
C THR A 434 -24.90 2.06 28.05
N ASP A 435 -23.74 2.53 27.62
CA ASP A 435 -23.35 2.64 26.22
C ASP A 435 -22.69 1.35 25.71
N CYS A 436 -22.24 0.49 26.62
CA CYS A 436 -21.96 -0.93 26.40
C CYS A 436 -23.22 -1.80 26.08
N ASP A 437 -24.39 -1.20 25.88
CA ASP A 437 -25.66 -1.88 25.62
C ASP A 437 -25.63 -2.74 24.33
N GLY A 438 -25.77 -4.06 24.50
CA GLY A 438 -25.84 -4.99 23.37
C GLY A 438 -24.52 -5.63 22.94
N GLU A 439 -23.38 -5.18 23.49
CA GLU A 439 -22.04 -5.68 23.16
C GLU A 439 -21.55 -6.78 24.14
N PRO A 440 -20.43 -7.47 23.86
CA PRO A 440 -19.95 -8.60 24.66
C PRO A 440 -19.00 -8.15 25.78
N CYS A 441 -19.57 -7.78 26.93
CA CYS A 441 -18.83 -7.50 28.17
C CYS A 441 -18.53 -8.78 28.98
N ASP A 442 -17.66 -8.71 30.02
CA ASP A 442 -17.23 -9.87 30.84
C ASP A 442 -18.30 -10.31 31.87
N SER A 443 -19.45 -10.76 31.35
CA SER A 443 -20.67 -11.01 32.11
C SER A 443 -20.55 -12.20 33.10
N PRO A 444 -21.21 -12.16 34.28
CA PRO A 444 -21.35 -13.31 35.18
C PRO A 444 -22.06 -14.51 34.52
N LEU A 445 -22.83 -14.27 33.46
CA LEU A 445 -23.53 -15.29 32.68
C LEU A 445 -22.63 -15.91 31.58
N GLU A 446 -21.65 -16.73 31.99
CA GLU A 446 -20.85 -17.53 31.05
C GLU A 446 -21.75 -18.36 30.09
N CYS A 447 -21.79 -18.05 28.79
CA CYS A 447 -22.44 -18.90 27.80
C CYS A 447 -21.67 -20.22 27.57
N ARG A 448 -21.85 -21.20 28.48
CA ARG A 448 -21.16 -22.51 28.45
C ARG A 448 -21.56 -23.43 27.28
N VAL A 449 -22.44 -22.97 26.39
CA VAL A 449 -22.91 -23.70 25.20
C VAL A 449 -22.24 -23.17 23.92
N ARG A 450 -21.48 -24.04 23.24
CA ARG A 450 -20.76 -23.70 22.01
C ARG A 450 -21.70 -23.19 20.90
N GLY A 451 -21.41 -22.00 20.37
CA GLY A 451 -22.18 -21.36 19.30
C GLY A 451 -23.30 -20.43 19.80
N CYS A 452 -23.36 -20.22 21.11
CA CYS A 452 -24.19 -19.22 21.76
C CYS A 452 -23.31 -18.04 22.21
N ARG A 453 -23.90 -16.85 22.35
CA ARG A 453 -23.23 -15.63 22.85
C ARG A 453 -24.03 -15.04 24.01
N SER A 454 -23.33 -14.51 25.00
CA SER A 454 -23.88 -13.64 26.02
C SER A 454 -23.93 -12.23 25.44
N VAL A 455 -24.93 -11.46 25.89
CA VAL A 455 -25.08 -10.03 25.65
C VAL A 455 -25.74 -9.44 26.91
N VAL A 456 -25.41 -8.19 27.22
CA VAL A 456 -25.94 -7.46 28.39
C VAL A 456 -26.78 -6.27 27.92
N TYR A 457 -27.80 -5.94 28.73
CA TYR A 457 -28.75 -4.86 28.48
C TYR A 457 -29.06 -4.11 29.78
N HIS A 458 -28.66 -2.85 29.89
CA HIS A 458 -28.93 -1.95 30.98
C HIS A 458 -30.27 -1.25 30.78
N VAL A 459 -31.04 -1.08 31.85
CA VAL A 459 -32.35 -0.43 31.77
C VAL A 459 -32.18 1.07 31.96
N SER A 460 -32.01 1.80 30.85
CA SER A 460 -31.99 3.26 30.84
C SER A 460 -33.29 3.86 31.39
N GLY A 461 -33.22 5.07 31.95
CA GLY A 461 -34.36 5.78 32.56
C GLY A 461 -34.63 5.48 34.04
N LEU A 462 -33.70 4.78 34.70
CA LEU A 462 -33.58 4.69 36.16
C LEU A 462 -32.77 5.90 36.71
N PRO A 463 -32.80 6.21 38.03
CA PRO A 463 -33.55 5.57 39.11
C PRO A 463 -35.04 5.95 39.11
N ILE A 464 -35.90 5.00 39.53
CA ILE A 464 -37.35 5.22 39.68
C ILE A 464 -37.84 4.91 41.10
N ALA A 465 -38.81 5.69 41.58
CA ALA A 465 -39.31 5.56 42.94
C ALA A 465 -40.21 4.32 43.14
N ILE A 466 -39.88 3.50 44.14
CA ILE A 466 -40.72 2.43 44.68
C ILE A 466 -41.71 3.07 45.67
N PRO A 467 -43.04 2.98 45.42
CA PRO A 467 -44.04 3.66 46.25
C PRO A 467 -44.60 2.78 47.38
N ASP A 468 -44.66 3.35 48.59
CA ASP A 468 -45.43 2.93 49.79
C ASP A 468 -46.75 2.22 49.43
N ALA A 469 -46.87 0.94 49.83
CA ALA A 469 -48.01 0.06 49.57
C ALA A 469 -48.46 0.04 48.07
N GLY A 470 -47.51 -0.07 47.15
CA GLY A 470 -47.72 0.05 45.71
C GLY A 470 -46.76 -0.78 44.84
N SER A 471 -46.67 -0.45 43.55
CA SER A 471 -45.66 -1.09 42.68
C SER A 471 -45.25 -0.21 41.52
N VAL A 472 -44.00 -0.37 41.11
CA VAL A 472 -43.39 0.26 39.95
C VAL A 472 -42.96 -0.82 38.95
N GLU A 473 -42.98 -0.50 37.67
CA GLU A 473 -42.44 -1.30 36.58
C GLU A 473 -41.26 -0.52 36.01
N SER A 474 -40.14 -1.19 35.74
CA SER A 474 -38.99 -0.57 35.08
C SER A 474 -39.36 -0.15 33.65
N PRO A 475 -38.60 0.77 33.04
CA PRO A 475 -38.50 0.81 31.59
C PRO A 475 -38.17 -0.58 31.02
N ALA A 476 -38.52 -0.83 29.77
CA ALA A 476 -38.22 -2.09 29.12
C ALA A 476 -36.81 -2.03 28.50
N ALA A 477 -36.03 -3.10 28.68
CA ALA A 477 -34.93 -3.41 27.77
C ALA A 477 -35.57 -3.92 26.46
N GLU A 478 -35.52 -3.11 25.40
CA GLU A 478 -36.02 -3.46 24.07
C GLU A 478 -34.97 -4.32 23.34
N VAL A 479 -35.11 -5.65 23.37
CA VAL A 479 -34.09 -6.56 22.79
C VAL A 479 -34.33 -6.75 21.27
N PRO A 480 -33.44 -6.27 20.37
CA PRO A 480 -33.73 -6.13 18.93
C PRO A 480 -33.42 -7.40 18.10
N ILE A 481 -33.19 -8.54 18.73
CA ILE A 481 -32.53 -9.69 18.08
C ILE A 481 -33.56 -10.68 17.50
N GLU A 482 -33.93 -10.48 16.24
CA GLU A 482 -34.82 -11.37 15.49
C GLU A 482 -34.34 -12.85 15.44
N ASP A 483 -35.30 -13.78 15.47
CA ASP A 483 -35.13 -15.22 15.21
C ASP A 483 -34.10 -15.95 16.12
N ARG A 484 -33.95 -15.53 17.39
CA ARG A 484 -33.16 -16.26 18.43
C ARG A 484 -34.03 -16.72 19.60
N THR A 485 -33.53 -17.72 20.31
CA THR A 485 -34.17 -18.26 21.53
C THR A 485 -33.26 -18.18 22.74
N VAL A 486 -33.85 -17.88 23.89
CA VAL A 486 -33.21 -17.84 25.21
C VAL A 486 -32.57 -19.19 25.52
N ARG A 487 -31.28 -19.18 25.88
CA ARG A 487 -30.51 -20.34 26.35
C ARG A 487 -30.34 -20.31 27.87
N GLU A 488 -30.11 -19.12 28.41
CA GLU A 488 -29.88 -18.84 29.84
C GLU A 488 -30.12 -17.33 30.08
N VAL A 489 -30.49 -16.96 31.30
CA VAL A 489 -30.77 -15.57 31.70
C VAL A 489 -30.18 -15.32 33.08
N ALA A 490 -29.66 -14.12 33.33
CA ALA A 490 -29.44 -13.59 34.67
C ALA A 490 -29.95 -12.14 34.74
N VAL A 491 -30.20 -11.64 35.96
CA VAL A 491 -30.67 -10.27 36.20
C VAL A 491 -29.86 -9.62 37.32
N GLY A 492 -29.12 -8.56 36.99
CA GLY A 492 -28.56 -7.62 37.97
C GLY A 492 -29.60 -6.59 38.39
N LEU A 493 -29.58 -6.16 39.66
CA LEU A 493 -30.26 -4.95 40.11
C LEU A 493 -29.61 -4.35 41.36
N SER A 494 -29.72 -3.02 41.46
CA SER A 494 -29.48 -2.24 42.68
C SER A 494 -30.78 -1.49 43.04
N ALA A 495 -31.18 -1.57 44.32
CA ALA A 495 -32.42 -0.97 44.80
C ALA A 495 -32.33 -0.59 46.28
N THR A 496 -32.37 0.70 46.55
CA THR A 496 -32.41 1.28 47.90
C THR A 496 -33.80 1.13 48.50
N HIS A 497 -33.97 0.26 49.50
CA HIS A 497 -35.20 0.15 50.29
C HIS A 497 -34.90 -0.03 51.79
N PRO A 498 -35.55 0.72 52.70
CA PRO A 498 -35.29 0.61 54.14
C PRO A 498 -35.57 -0.78 54.73
N TRP A 499 -36.59 -1.47 54.22
CA TRP A 499 -36.97 -2.84 54.57
C TRP A 499 -37.19 -3.63 53.27
N VAL A 500 -36.27 -4.53 52.91
CA VAL A 500 -36.41 -5.32 51.66
C VAL A 500 -37.30 -6.56 51.81
N GLY A 501 -37.63 -6.93 53.05
CA GLY A 501 -38.60 -7.99 53.34
C GLY A 501 -40.05 -7.67 53.01
N ASP A 502 -40.30 -6.45 52.54
CA ASP A 502 -41.62 -5.97 52.11
C ASP A 502 -41.68 -5.89 50.56
N LEU A 503 -40.60 -6.28 49.85
CA LEU A 503 -40.46 -6.18 48.40
C LEU A 503 -40.68 -7.49 47.63
N ASP A 504 -41.57 -7.40 46.64
CA ASP A 504 -41.93 -8.41 45.63
C ASP A 504 -41.23 -8.05 44.29
N ILE A 505 -40.20 -8.79 43.89
CA ILE A 505 -39.41 -8.54 42.66
C ILE A 505 -39.66 -9.65 41.63
N VAL A 506 -40.19 -9.28 40.46
CA VAL A 506 -40.62 -10.21 39.40
C VAL A 506 -40.11 -9.76 38.04
N LEU A 507 -39.41 -10.65 37.32
CA LEU A 507 -39.02 -10.46 35.92
C LEU A 507 -40.18 -10.84 34.98
N TYR A 508 -40.37 -10.05 33.92
CA TYR A 508 -41.29 -10.32 32.82
C TYR A 508 -40.53 -10.43 31.49
N SER A 509 -40.89 -11.44 30.69
CA SER A 509 -40.36 -11.69 29.34
C SER A 509 -41.31 -11.16 28.25
N PRO A 510 -40.83 -11.00 26.99
CA PRO A 510 -41.66 -10.64 25.84
C PRO A 510 -42.81 -11.63 25.56
N SER A 511 -42.68 -12.88 25.98
CA SER A 511 -43.74 -13.90 25.90
C SER A 511 -44.88 -13.67 26.91
N GLY A 512 -44.69 -12.80 27.90
CA GLY A 512 -45.56 -12.64 29.06
C GLY A 512 -45.40 -13.71 30.14
N THR A 513 -44.33 -14.51 30.08
CA THR A 513 -43.90 -15.39 31.20
C THR A 513 -43.26 -14.52 32.28
N SER A 514 -43.54 -14.83 33.55
CA SER A 514 -42.99 -14.10 34.68
C SER A 514 -42.30 -15.01 35.69
N ILE A 515 -41.14 -14.58 36.18
CA ILE A 515 -40.26 -15.31 37.11
C ILE A 515 -40.15 -14.51 38.41
N GLN A 516 -40.54 -15.11 39.54
CA GLN A 516 -40.32 -14.52 40.86
C GLN A 516 -38.83 -14.60 41.22
N LEU A 517 -38.15 -13.45 41.30
CA LEU A 517 -36.74 -13.38 41.67
C LEU A 517 -36.59 -13.44 43.19
N SER A 518 -37.37 -12.61 43.89
CA SER A 518 -37.38 -12.48 45.35
C SER A 518 -38.76 -12.02 45.84
N THR A 519 -39.30 -12.64 46.89
CA THR A 519 -40.55 -12.28 47.56
C THR A 519 -40.39 -12.39 49.08
N ASP A 520 -40.86 -11.42 49.88
CA ASP A 520 -40.75 -11.37 51.35
C ASP A 520 -39.29 -11.46 51.94
N ASN A 521 -38.22 -11.37 51.14
CA ASN A 521 -36.88 -11.79 51.57
C ASN A 521 -36.05 -10.71 52.28
N GLY A 522 -35.18 -11.15 53.22
CA GLY A 522 -34.26 -10.27 53.95
C GLY A 522 -34.86 -9.60 55.18
N GLY A 523 -36.19 -9.45 55.24
CA GLY A 523 -36.92 -8.91 56.39
C GLY A 523 -36.57 -7.45 56.68
N ALA A 524 -36.39 -7.12 57.96
CA ALA A 524 -36.02 -5.79 58.46
C ALA A 524 -34.55 -5.38 58.20
N GLY A 525 -33.92 -5.93 57.16
CA GLY A 525 -32.68 -5.42 56.59
C GLY A 525 -32.98 -4.53 55.39
N SER A 526 -31.97 -3.80 54.91
CA SER A 526 -32.14 -2.76 53.89
C SER A 526 -31.33 -3.08 52.64
N ASN A 527 -31.82 -2.62 51.49
CA ASN A 527 -31.22 -2.62 50.16
C ASN A 527 -30.94 -3.98 49.48
N TYR A 528 -31.09 -3.95 48.15
CA TYR A 528 -30.31 -4.76 47.21
C TYR A 528 -29.21 -3.86 46.64
N THR A 529 -27.98 -4.33 46.57
CA THR A 529 -26.83 -3.56 46.08
C THR A 529 -25.93 -4.53 45.34
N ASP A 530 -25.84 -4.36 44.02
CA ASP A 530 -25.07 -5.20 43.10
C ASP A 530 -25.51 -6.68 43.21
N THR A 531 -26.84 -6.91 43.21
CA THR A 531 -27.43 -8.24 43.37
C THR A 531 -27.68 -8.87 42.00
N VAL A 532 -27.10 -10.04 41.75
CA VAL A 532 -27.28 -10.79 40.49
C VAL A 532 -28.07 -12.08 40.73
N PHE A 533 -29.22 -12.21 40.08
CA PHE A 533 -30.02 -13.43 40.09
C PHE A 533 -29.61 -14.34 38.93
N ILE A 534 -29.05 -15.52 39.23
CA ILE A 534 -28.54 -16.49 38.24
C ILE A 534 -28.80 -17.95 38.67
N GLU A 535 -29.00 -18.85 37.70
CA GLU A 535 -29.48 -20.23 37.91
C GLU A 535 -28.46 -21.19 38.56
N ASP A 536 -27.16 -20.88 38.53
CA ASP A 536 -26.09 -21.68 39.17
C ASP A 536 -25.46 -21.02 40.42
N ALA A 537 -26.01 -19.89 40.87
CA ALA A 537 -25.57 -19.18 42.07
C ALA A 537 -25.49 -20.09 43.32
N PRO A 538 -24.47 -19.90 44.20
CA PRO A 538 -24.17 -20.84 45.29
C PRO A 538 -25.14 -20.78 46.48
N SER A 539 -25.96 -19.72 46.60
CA SER A 539 -26.88 -19.47 47.72
C SER A 539 -28.25 -19.04 47.22
N SER A 540 -29.35 -19.51 47.81
CA SER A 540 -30.69 -18.95 47.50
C SER A 540 -30.87 -17.60 48.17
N ILE A 541 -31.60 -16.69 47.51
CA ILE A 541 -32.03 -15.42 48.11
C ILE A 541 -32.77 -15.63 49.45
N THR A 542 -33.52 -16.74 49.58
CA THR A 542 -34.27 -17.13 50.78
C THR A 542 -33.40 -17.59 51.97
N ASP A 543 -32.14 -17.97 51.71
CA ASP A 543 -31.13 -18.27 52.74
C ASP A 543 -30.21 -17.05 53.00
N GLY A 544 -30.36 -15.96 52.23
CA GLY A 544 -29.60 -14.73 52.35
C GLY A 544 -30.05 -13.81 53.49
N VAL A 545 -29.31 -12.72 53.71
CA VAL A 545 -29.60 -11.70 54.72
C VAL A 545 -29.22 -10.34 54.16
N ALA A 546 -30.15 -9.38 54.18
CA ALA A 546 -29.94 -8.06 53.61
C ALA A 546 -28.92 -7.20 54.41
N PRO A 547 -28.14 -6.29 53.76
CA PRO A 547 -28.16 -5.98 52.33
C PRO A 547 -27.72 -7.16 51.47
N PHE A 548 -28.46 -7.38 50.37
CA PHE A 548 -28.12 -8.41 49.39
C PHE A 548 -27.08 -7.85 48.43
N THR A 549 -26.00 -8.62 48.20
CA THR A 549 -24.89 -8.25 47.31
C THR A 549 -24.24 -9.49 46.72
N GLY A 550 -23.96 -9.45 45.42
CA GLY A 550 -23.45 -10.58 44.64
C GLY A 550 -24.54 -11.56 44.19
N GLU A 551 -24.12 -12.78 43.86
CA GLU A 551 -24.95 -13.80 43.21
C GLU A 551 -25.92 -14.52 44.16
N TYR A 552 -27.19 -14.59 43.78
CA TYR A 552 -28.22 -15.39 44.45
C TYR A 552 -29.06 -16.21 43.46
N LEU A 553 -29.44 -17.41 43.89
CA LEU A 553 -30.40 -18.24 43.18
C LEU A 553 -31.82 -17.71 43.49
N PRO A 554 -32.59 -17.26 42.48
CA PRO A 554 -33.96 -16.77 42.65
C PRO A 554 -34.91 -17.85 43.17
N GLU A 555 -36.09 -17.42 43.63
CA GLU A 555 -37.13 -18.33 44.13
C GLU A 555 -37.75 -19.20 43.02
N GLN A 556 -38.01 -18.61 41.86
CA GLN A 556 -38.43 -19.31 40.65
C GLN A 556 -37.27 -19.42 39.67
N ARG A 557 -37.20 -20.52 38.92
CA ARG A 557 -36.08 -20.82 38.03
C ARG A 557 -36.10 -19.97 36.77
N LEU A 558 -34.97 -19.32 36.48
CA LEU A 558 -34.73 -18.61 35.22
C LEU A 558 -34.69 -19.56 34.03
N SER A 559 -34.32 -20.83 34.25
CA SER A 559 -34.41 -21.90 33.25
C SER A 559 -35.84 -22.28 32.81
N GLU A 560 -36.89 -21.70 33.42
CA GLU A 560 -38.26 -21.79 32.86
C GLU A 560 -38.43 -20.94 31.59
N LEU A 561 -37.51 -20.00 31.30
CA LEU A 561 -37.46 -19.20 30.08
C LEU A 561 -36.73 -19.89 28.91
N GLU A 562 -36.10 -21.06 29.12
CA GLU A 562 -35.30 -21.74 28.08
C GLU A 562 -36.17 -22.08 26.85
N GLY A 563 -35.81 -21.50 25.70
CA GLY A 563 -36.51 -21.70 24.42
C GLY A 563 -37.59 -20.68 24.09
N GLU A 564 -37.83 -19.68 24.95
CA GLU A 564 -38.63 -18.50 24.57
C GLU A 564 -37.87 -17.61 23.57
N PRO A 565 -38.56 -16.78 22.76
CA PRO A 565 -37.91 -15.74 21.94
C PRO A 565 -37.14 -14.75 22.83
N VAL A 566 -35.99 -14.27 22.36
CA VAL A 566 -35.28 -13.17 23.04
C VAL A 566 -35.86 -11.78 22.71
N GLU A 567 -36.49 -11.65 21.54
CA GLU A 567 -36.91 -10.40 20.90
C GLU A 567 -38.05 -9.70 21.65
N GLY A 568 -37.90 -8.40 21.89
CA GLY A 568 -38.91 -7.51 22.46
C GLY A 568 -38.67 -7.11 23.91
N ASP A 569 -39.74 -6.64 24.56
CA ASP A 569 -39.73 -5.95 25.85
C ASP A 569 -39.46 -6.89 27.05
N TRP A 570 -38.30 -6.73 27.71
CA TRP A 570 -38.01 -7.32 29.02
C TRP A 570 -38.07 -6.26 30.12
N TYR A 571 -38.71 -6.53 31.26
CA TYR A 571 -38.80 -5.56 32.35
C TYR A 571 -38.92 -6.20 33.73
N LEU A 572 -38.54 -5.47 34.78
CA LEU A 572 -38.82 -5.83 36.17
C LEU A 572 -40.07 -5.12 36.67
N ARG A 573 -40.84 -5.81 37.51
CA ARG A 573 -41.83 -5.21 38.40
C ARG A 573 -41.35 -5.36 39.84
N VAL A 574 -41.30 -4.24 40.56
CA VAL A 574 -41.02 -4.19 42.00
C VAL A 574 -42.26 -3.68 42.71
N ALA A 575 -42.75 -4.42 43.70
CA ALA A 575 -43.87 -4.02 44.55
C ALA A 575 -43.44 -3.93 46.01
N ASP A 576 -43.98 -2.94 46.71
CA ASP A 576 -43.95 -2.82 48.17
C ASP A 576 -45.35 -3.17 48.69
N ASP A 577 -45.44 -4.18 49.57
CA ASP A 577 -46.69 -4.87 49.95
C ASP A 577 -47.26 -4.45 51.33
N ASP A 578 -46.45 -3.83 52.21
CA ASP A 578 -46.88 -3.28 53.52
C ASP A 578 -46.93 -1.73 53.51
N ASP A 579 -47.36 -1.11 54.61
CA ASP A 579 -47.43 0.35 54.79
C ASP A 579 -46.13 0.93 55.40
N ASN A 580 -45.82 2.20 55.09
CA ASN A 580 -44.96 3.21 55.76
C ASN A 580 -43.52 3.41 55.25
N ASP A 581 -42.96 2.55 54.41
CA ASP A 581 -41.61 2.72 53.85
C ASP A 581 -41.67 3.07 52.34
N THR A 582 -40.53 3.44 51.76
CA THR A 582 -40.39 3.90 50.35
C THR A 582 -38.94 3.78 49.94
N GLY A 583 -38.67 3.64 48.64
CA GLY A 583 -37.31 3.66 48.13
C GLY A 583 -37.19 3.91 46.64
N THR A 584 -36.13 3.40 46.04
CA THR A 584 -35.83 3.52 44.62
C THR A 584 -35.33 2.20 44.05
N LEU A 585 -35.73 1.91 42.82
CA LEU A 585 -35.06 0.97 41.95
C LEU A 585 -34.00 1.79 41.21
N ASP A 586 -32.74 1.55 41.54
CA ASP A 586 -31.62 2.41 41.19
C ASP A 586 -30.97 1.97 39.87
N GLU A 587 -30.85 0.65 39.66
CA GLU A 587 -30.27 0.03 38.47
C GLU A 587 -30.95 -1.32 38.17
N VAL A 588 -31.03 -1.72 36.89
CA VAL A 588 -31.44 -3.05 36.44
C VAL A 588 -30.63 -3.42 35.19
N THR A 589 -30.14 -4.66 35.17
CA THR A 589 -29.26 -5.19 34.11
C THR A 589 -29.74 -6.58 33.72
N LEU A 590 -29.97 -6.82 32.43
CA LEU A 590 -30.44 -8.09 31.88
C LEU A 590 -29.32 -8.78 31.09
N TYR A 591 -28.91 -9.94 31.57
CA TYR A 591 -27.90 -10.79 30.92
C TYR A 591 -28.62 -11.88 30.12
N LEU A 592 -28.44 -11.92 28.79
CA LEU A 592 -29.05 -12.91 27.91
C LEU A 592 -28.02 -13.80 27.22
N CYS A 593 -28.04 -15.09 27.51
CA CYS A 593 -27.36 -16.11 26.70
C CYS A 593 -28.31 -16.62 25.61
N TYR A 594 -27.89 -16.63 24.35
CA TYR A 594 -28.70 -17.17 23.25
C TYR A 594 -27.87 -17.72 22.09
N CYS A 595 -28.47 -18.59 21.29
CA CYS A 595 -27.79 -19.38 20.26
C CYS A 595 -28.26 -19.02 18.85
N ARG A 596 -27.35 -19.09 17.86
CA ARG A 596 -27.66 -18.86 16.44
C ARG A 596 -28.53 -19.94 15.82
#